data_AF-A0A836TQ79-F1
#
_entry.id   AF-A0A836TQ79-F1
#
_cell.length_a   1.000
_cell.length_b   1.000
_cell.length_c   1.000
_cell.angle_alpha   90.00
_cell.angle_beta   90.00
_cell.angle_gamma   90.00
#
_symmetry.space_group_name_H-M   'P 1'
#
loop_
_entity.id
_entity.type
_entity.pdbx_description
1 polymer ?
#
loop_
_entity_poly.entity_id
_entity_poly.type
_entity_poly.pdbx_seq_one_letter_code
_entity_poly.pdbx_strand_id
1 'polypeptide(L)'
;MVNGQLGNAANEAERLFTAVSDALSDQMVERLATTAGNALEIVDKLNDEDTRDAILTLIDELTVLHRSDGLIKAFEMIHMINAIRNAMTDQMVERLAGFLEHMMTNLATEEMADLAHDAQVALRDARDESANDDGRGGLMSAVRLLSQPETQRSLKFLLSFAEKLRNGDVR
;
A
#
# COMPACT_ATOMS: atom_id res chain seq x y z
N MET A 1 -13.69 -59.55 -34.89
CA MET A 1 -13.28 -58.22 -35.38
C MET A 1 -12.71 -57.31 -34.27
N VAL A 2 -12.23 -57.83 -33.13
CA VAL A 2 -11.78 -56.98 -31.97
C VAL A 2 -10.26 -56.78 -31.91
N ASN A 3 -9.44 -57.66 -32.52
CA ASN A 3 -7.97 -57.54 -32.50
C ASN A 3 -7.37 -56.43 -33.38
N GLY A 4 -8.13 -55.89 -34.35
CA GLY A 4 -7.64 -54.82 -35.24
C GLY A 4 -7.77 -53.41 -34.65
N GLN A 5 -8.72 -53.18 -33.74
CA GLN A 5 -8.94 -51.86 -33.13
C GLN A 5 -7.93 -51.56 -32.02
N LEU A 6 -7.50 -52.57 -31.25
CA LEU A 6 -6.45 -52.42 -30.24
C LEU A 6 -5.06 -52.18 -30.87
N GLY A 7 -4.77 -52.86 -31.98
CA GLY A 7 -3.52 -52.65 -32.74
C GLY A 7 -3.47 -51.30 -33.45
N ASN A 8 -4.59 -50.79 -33.94
CA ASN A 8 -4.64 -49.46 -34.56
C ASN A 8 -4.59 -48.34 -33.52
N ALA A 9 -5.26 -48.48 -32.37
CA ALA A 9 -5.18 -47.49 -31.29
C ALA A 9 -3.76 -47.40 -30.69
N ALA A 10 -3.07 -48.53 -30.54
CA ALA A 10 -1.68 -48.56 -30.11
C ALA A 10 -0.75 -47.87 -31.13
N ASN A 11 -0.91 -48.18 -32.42
CA ASN A 11 -0.13 -47.54 -33.49
C ASN A 11 -0.44 -46.04 -33.66
N GLU A 12 -1.70 -45.64 -33.49
CA GLU A 12 -2.10 -44.22 -33.57
C GLU A 12 -1.53 -43.44 -32.38
N ALA A 13 -1.54 -44.03 -31.18
CA ALA A 13 -0.93 -43.46 -29.98
C ALA A 13 0.60 -43.34 -30.11
N GLU A 14 1.26 -44.35 -30.68
CA GLU A 14 2.70 -44.35 -30.95
C GLU A 14 3.10 -43.30 -32.00
N ARG A 15 2.29 -43.15 -33.06
CA ARG A 15 2.47 -42.08 -34.06
C ARG A 15 2.20 -40.69 -33.49
N LEU A 16 1.18 -40.54 -32.63
CA LEU A 16 0.92 -39.30 -31.90
C LEU A 16 2.07 -38.94 -30.97
N PHE A 17 2.59 -39.91 -30.21
CA PHE A 17 3.75 -39.70 -29.33
C PHE A 17 4.99 -39.31 -30.12
N THR A 18 5.23 -39.95 -31.27
CA THR A 18 6.36 -39.64 -32.14
C THR A 18 6.20 -38.26 -32.78
N ALA A 19 5.01 -37.92 -33.28
CA ALA A 19 4.73 -36.60 -33.86
C ALA A 19 4.78 -35.46 -32.82
N VAL A 20 4.36 -35.71 -31.57
CA VAL A 20 4.51 -34.76 -30.45
C VAL A 20 5.98 -34.62 -30.06
N SER A 21 6.75 -35.72 -30.06
CA SER A 21 8.18 -35.69 -29.77
C SER A 21 8.97 -34.94 -30.85
N ASP A 22 8.62 -35.12 -32.13
CA ASP A 22 9.23 -34.40 -33.26
C ASP A 22 8.82 -32.93 -33.32
N ALA A 23 7.63 -32.58 -32.82
CA ALA A 23 7.14 -31.20 -32.76
C ALA A 23 7.72 -30.40 -31.57
N LEU A 24 8.19 -31.08 -30.52
CA LEU A 24 8.92 -30.47 -29.41
C LEU A 24 10.39 -30.39 -29.79
N SER A 25 10.86 -29.23 -30.19
CA SER A 25 12.30 -29.03 -30.38
C SER A 25 13.05 -29.29 -29.06
N ASP A 26 14.32 -29.71 -29.16
CA ASP A 26 15.19 -29.95 -27.99
C ASP A 26 15.17 -28.78 -26.99
N GLN A 27 15.12 -27.54 -27.52
CA GLN A 27 15.01 -26.33 -26.72
C GLN A 27 13.67 -26.21 -25.95
N MET A 28 12.56 -26.72 -26.50
CA MET A 28 11.27 -26.77 -25.81
C MET A 28 11.30 -27.83 -24.71
N VAL A 29 11.92 -28.99 -24.98
CA VAL A 29 12.11 -30.05 -23.99
C VAL A 29 12.97 -29.56 -22.82
N GLU A 30 14.07 -28.87 -23.10
CA GLU A 30 14.96 -28.31 -22.07
C GLU A 30 14.24 -27.28 -21.18
N ARG A 31 13.45 -26.38 -21.78
CA ARG A 31 12.65 -25.40 -21.02
C ARG A 31 11.55 -26.07 -20.20
N LEU A 32 10.89 -27.09 -20.75
CA LEU A 32 9.89 -27.88 -20.02
C LEU A 32 10.53 -28.64 -18.85
N ALA A 33 11.66 -29.30 -19.07
CA ALA A 33 12.39 -30.02 -18.04
C ALA A 33 12.86 -29.08 -16.93
N THR A 34 13.38 -27.89 -17.29
CA THR A 34 13.76 -26.85 -16.33
C THR A 34 12.55 -26.35 -15.54
N THR A 35 11.44 -26.06 -16.21
CA THR A 35 10.21 -25.59 -15.55
C THR A 35 9.63 -26.66 -14.63
N ALA A 36 9.63 -27.92 -15.06
CA ALA A 36 9.19 -29.06 -14.26
C ALA A 36 10.11 -29.26 -13.05
N GLY A 37 11.42 -29.14 -13.22
CA GLY A 37 12.39 -29.18 -12.11
C GLY A 37 12.12 -28.09 -11.07
N ASN A 38 11.94 -26.84 -11.51
CA ASN A 38 11.60 -25.72 -10.62
C ASN A 38 10.26 -25.93 -9.92
N ALA A 39 9.26 -26.47 -10.63
CA ALA A 39 7.95 -26.78 -10.04
C ALA A 39 8.07 -27.88 -8.98
N LEU A 40 8.85 -28.93 -9.24
CA LEU A 40 9.10 -30.00 -8.28
C LEU A 40 9.85 -29.51 -7.04
N GLU A 41 10.78 -28.55 -7.19
CA GLU A 41 11.43 -27.91 -6.05
C GLU A 41 10.44 -27.12 -5.18
N ILE A 42 9.49 -26.40 -5.79
CA ILE A 42 8.42 -25.72 -5.05
C ILE A 42 7.53 -26.74 -4.34
N VAL A 43 7.17 -27.85 -5.02
CA VAL A 43 6.37 -28.92 -4.42
C VAL A 43 7.09 -29.55 -3.23
N ASP A 44 8.41 -29.74 -3.31
CA ASP A 44 9.22 -30.26 -2.20
C ASP A 44 9.23 -29.28 -1.01
N LYS A 45 9.41 -27.98 -1.28
CA LYS A 45 9.31 -26.93 -0.26
C LYS A 45 7.91 -26.84 0.36
N LEU A 46 6.84 -27.04 -0.40
CA LEU A 46 5.47 -27.10 0.13
C LEU A 46 5.16 -28.44 0.83
N ASN A 47 6.04 -29.43 0.66
CA ASN A 47 5.92 -30.70 1.35
C ASN A 47 6.47 -30.65 2.78
N ASP A 48 7.48 -29.80 3.00
CA ASP A 48 7.97 -29.43 4.32
C ASP A 48 6.84 -28.88 5.20
N GLU A 49 6.71 -29.43 6.40
CA GLU A 49 5.58 -29.18 7.31
C GLU A 49 5.57 -27.73 7.80
N ASP A 50 6.74 -27.20 8.19
CA ASP A 50 6.90 -25.82 8.64
C ASP A 50 6.54 -24.82 7.53
N THR A 51 7.03 -25.05 6.31
CA THR A 51 6.75 -24.19 5.16
C THR A 51 5.28 -24.22 4.76
N ARG A 52 4.68 -25.42 4.76
CA ARG A 52 3.25 -25.59 4.47
C ARG A 52 2.39 -24.84 5.48
N ASP A 53 2.67 -25.00 6.77
CA ASP A 53 1.90 -24.37 7.83
C ASP A 53 2.05 -22.84 7.80
N ALA A 54 3.26 -22.33 7.52
CA ALA A 54 3.49 -20.91 7.35
C ALA A 54 2.68 -20.32 6.18
N ILE A 55 2.64 -21.01 5.03
CA ILE A 55 1.89 -20.56 3.85
C ILE A 55 0.39 -20.62 4.09
N LEU A 56 -0.11 -21.68 4.72
CA LEU A 56 -1.53 -21.79 5.08
C LEU A 56 -1.94 -20.67 6.03
N THR A 57 -1.12 -20.40 7.05
CA THR A 57 -1.35 -19.27 7.97
C THR A 57 -1.39 -17.93 7.23
N LEU A 58 -0.46 -17.68 6.30
CA LEU A 58 -0.46 -16.44 5.50
C LEU A 58 -1.71 -16.32 4.62
N ILE A 59 -2.18 -17.41 4.03
CA ILE A 59 -3.40 -17.43 3.22
C ILE A 59 -4.64 -17.16 4.10
N ASP A 60 -4.68 -17.72 5.30
CA ASP A 60 -5.76 -17.49 6.26
C ASP A 60 -5.79 -16.03 6.72
N GLU A 61 -4.64 -15.47 7.11
CA GLU A 61 -4.51 -14.06 7.50
C GLU A 61 -4.90 -13.12 6.34
N LEU A 62 -4.48 -13.44 5.11
CA LEU A 62 -4.89 -12.67 3.92
C LEU A 62 -6.41 -12.75 3.69
N THR A 63 -7.00 -13.92 3.92
CA THR A 63 -8.45 -14.13 3.81
C THR A 63 -9.20 -13.33 4.87
N VAL A 64 -8.70 -13.32 6.12
CA VAL A 64 -9.24 -12.50 7.21
C VAL A 64 -9.11 -11.02 6.86
N LEU A 65 -7.96 -10.58 6.35
CA LEU A 65 -7.72 -9.19 5.96
C LEU A 65 -8.62 -8.75 4.80
N HIS A 66 -8.91 -9.63 3.85
CA HIS A 66 -9.88 -9.36 2.78
C HIS A 66 -11.32 -9.31 3.30
N ARG A 67 -11.71 -10.25 4.16
CA ARG A 67 -13.08 -10.31 4.73
C ARG A 67 -13.39 -9.17 5.69
N SER A 68 -12.38 -8.64 6.38
CA SER A 68 -12.52 -7.53 7.34
C SER A 68 -12.43 -6.14 6.71
N ASP A 69 -12.47 -6.06 5.38
CA ASP A 69 -12.19 -4.86 4.59
C ASP A 69 -10.81 -4.25 4.88
N GLY A 70 -9.89 -5.00 5.49
CA GLY A 70 -8.57 -4.49 5.88
C GLY A 70 -7.73 -4.03 4.70
N LEU A 71 -7.78 -4.78 3.58
CA LEU A 71 -7.16 -4.36 2.32
C LEU A 71 -7.77 -3.07 1.78
N ILE A 72 -9.10 -2.97 1.81
CA ILE A 72 -9.83 -1.78 1.34
C ILE A 72 -9.45 -0.57 2.20
N LYS A 73 -9.46 -0.70 3.53
CA LYS A 73 -9.05 0.35 4.47
C LYS A 73 -7.59 0.78 4.27
N ALA A 74 -6.69 -0.15 3.92
CA ALA A 74 -5.32 0.19 3.58
C ALA A 74 -5.24 1.06 2.31
N PHE A 75 -6.02 0.73 1.28
CA PHE A 75 -6.13 1.56 0.09
C PHE A 75 -6.82 2.90 0.37
N GLU A 76 -7.86 2.94 1.20
CA GLU A 76 -8.51 4.17 1.64
C GLU A 76 -7.54 5.10 2.39
N MET A 77 -6.66 4.55 3.24
CA MET A 77 -5.60 5.35 3.87
C MET A 77 -4.63 5.93 2.84
N ILE A 78 -4.23 5.15 1.83
CA ILE A 78 -3.39 5.66 0.72
C ILE A 78 -4.11 6.78 -0.03
N HIS A 79 -5.41 6.62 -0.32
CA HIS A 79 -6.21 7.65 -0.97
C HIS A 79 -6.38 8.89 -0.10
N MET A 80 -6.58 8.73 1.21
CA MET A 80 -6.67 9.83 2.16
C MET A 80 -5.35 10.59 2.26
N ILE A 81 -4.21 9.89 2.32
CA ILE A 81 -2.88 10.51 2.31
C ILE A 81 -2.68 11.30 1.01
N ASN A 82 -3.07 10.75 -0.13
CA ASN A 82 -3.01 11.46 -1.41
C ASN A 82 -3.96 12.67 -1.45
N ALA A 83 -5.17 12.55 -0.91
CA ALA A 83 -6.13 13.64 -0.82
C ALA A 83 -5.61 14.77 0.10
N ILE A 84 -5.06 14.43 1.27
CA ILE A 84 -4.40 15.37 2.18
C ILE A 84 -3.21 16.03 1.49
N ARG A 85 -2.36 15.26 0.80
CA ARG A 85 -1.21 15.81 0.06
C ARG A 85 -1.64 16.79 -1.02
N ASN A 86 -2.71 16.48 -1.75
CA ASN A 86 -3.26 17.36 -2.78
C ASN A 86 -3.97 18.59 -2.19
N ALA A 87 -4.47 18.49 -0.96
CA ALA A 87 -5.11 19.59 -0.24
C ALA A 87 -4.12 20.44 0.58
N MET A 88 -2.95 19.92 0.94
CA MET A 88 -1.88 20.64 1.63
C MET A 88 -0.78 21.06 0.64
N THR A 89 -1.18 21.72 -0.43
CA THR A 89 -0.23 22.32 -1.38
C THR A 89 0.18 23.71 -0.91
N ASP A 90 1.27 24.25 -1.46
CA ASP A 90 1.80 25.59 -1.14
C ASP A 90 0.71 26.67 -1.20
N GLN A 91 -0.23 26.53 -2.14
CA GLN A 91 -1.37 27.44 -2.29
C GLN A 91 -2.30 27.46 -1.07
N MET A 92 -2.42 26.36 -0.33
CA MET A 92 -3.24 26.29 0.89
C MET A 92 -2.53 26.90 2.09
N VAL A 93 -1.21 26.74 2.16
CA VAL A 93 -0.35 27.41 3.14
C VAL A 93 -0.39 28.93 2.94
N GLU A 94 -0.28 29.40 1.70
CA GLU A 94 -0.39 30.83 1.36
C GLU A 94 -1.77 31.40 1.68
N ARG A 95 -2.84 30.65 1.41
CA ARG A 95 -4.21 31.08 1.78
C ARG A 95 -4.40 31.16 3.29
N LEU A 96 -3.84 30.23 4.05
CA LEU A 96 -3.92 30.24 5.51
C LEU A 96 -3.12 31.42 6.10
N ALA A 97 -1.91 31.65 5.60
CA ALA A 97 -1.11 32.82 5.98
C ALA A 97 -1.82 34.14 5.67
N GLY A 98 -2.43 34.27 4.48
CA GLY A 98 -3.19 35.46 4.11
C GLY A 98 -4.45 35.67 4.96
N PHE A 99 -5.11 34.59 5.39
CA PHE A 99 -6.23 34.69 6.35
C PHE A 99 -5.76 35.20 7.72
N LEU A 100 -4.61 34.72 8.22
CA LEU A 100 -4.01 35.19 9.47
C LEU A 100 -3.60 36.67 9.38
N GLU A 101 -3.01 37.10 8.25
CA GLU A 101 -2.69 38.52 7.97
C GLU A 101 -3.94 39.41 7.95
N HIS A 102 -5.02 38.92 7.35
CA HIS A 102 -6.31 39.60 7.41
C HIS A 102 -6.90 39.66 8.81
N MET A 103 -6.70 38.63 9.64
CA MET A 103 -7.10 38.66 11.05
C MET A 103 -6.29 39.68 11.84
N MET A 104 -4.96 39.70 11.72
CA MET A 104 -4.10 40.70 12.38
C MET A 104 -4.48 42.14 12.02
N THR A 105 -4.91 42.37 10.78
CA THR A 105 -5.25 43.71 10.30
C THR A 105 -6.68 44.13 10.70
N ASN A 106 -7.63 43.19 10.77
CA ASN A 106 -9.06 43.50 10.92
C ASN A 106 -9.65 43.19 12.31
N LEU A 107 -9.05 42.31 13.12
CA LEU A 107 -9.51 42.07 14.49
C LEU A 107 -8.98 43.16 15.43
N ALA A 108 -9.90 43.85 16.10
CA ALA A 108 -9.60 45.00 16.96
C ALA A 108 -9.10 44.62 18.38
N THR A 109 -8.65 43.37 18.58
CA THR A 109 -8.20 42.86 19.89
C THR A 109 -6.76 42.40 19.80
N GLU A 110 -5.91 42.96 20.66
CA GLU A 110 -4.46 42.71 20.73
C GLU A 110 -4.15 41.20 20.88
N GLU A 111 -4.90 40.50 21.74
CA GLU A 111 -4.72 39.05 21.97
C GLU A 111 -4.96 38.18 20.72
N MET A 112 -5.86 38.58 19.82
CA MET A 112 -6.14 37.84 18.58
C MET A 112 -5.11 38.13 17.49
N ALA A 113 -4.55 39.35 17.50
CA ALA A 113 -3.46 39.72 16.60
C ALA A 113 -2.17 38.98 16.98
N ASP A 114 -1.85 38.89 18.27
CA ASP A 114 -0.68 38.16 18.77
C ASP A 114 -0.79 36.66 18.44
N LEU A 115 -1.95 36.05 18.70
CA LEU A 115 -2.18 34.64 18.36
C LEU A 115 -2.07 34.37 16.84
N ALA A 116 -2.58 35.27 16.02
CA ALA A 116 -2.49 35.15 14.56
C ALA A 116 -1.05 35.31 14.05
N HIS A 117 -0.26 36.19 14.69
CA HIS A 117 1.16 36.36 14.41
C HIS A 117 1.95 35.10 14.76
N ASP A 118 1.78 34.57 15.97
CA ASP A 118 2.46 33.36 16.43
C ASP A 118 2.12 32.15 15.54
N ALA A 119 0.85 32.02 15.13
CA ALA A 119 0.41 30.99 14.20
C ALA A 119 1.06 31.16 12.81
N GLN A 120 1.22 32.39 12.31
CA GLN A 120 1.87 32.67 11.03
C GLN A 120 3.36 32.28 11.07
N VAL A 121 4.07 32.63 12.14
CA VAL A 121 5.49 32.29 12.33
C VAL A 121 5.66 30.77 12.38
N ALA A 122 4.85 30.08 13.20
CA ALA A 122 4.91 28.62 13.31
C ALA A 122 4.65 27.91 11.97
N LEU A 123 3.71 28.41 11.16
CA LEU A 123 3.42 27.86 9.83
C LEU A 123 4.59 28.07 8.85
N ARG A 124 5.24 29.23 8.89
CA ARG A 124 6.37 29.53 8.03
C ARG A 124 7.58 28.69 8.39
N ASP A 125 7.89 28.58 9.68
CA ASP A 125 9.00 27.78 10.18
C ASP A 125 8.80 26.30 9.83
N ALA A 126 7.59 25.75 10.04
CA ALA A 126 7.26 24.38 9.67
C ALA A 126 7.38 24.12 8.16
N ARG A 127 7.02 25.09 7.31
CA ARG A 127 7.20 25.01 5.86
C ARG A 127 8.68 24.94 5.49
N ASP A 128 9.47 25.84 6.06
CA ASP A 128 10.90 25.95 5.73
C ASP A 128 11.69 24.74 6.27
N GLU A 129 11.31 24.16 7.42
CA GLU A 129 11.86 22.90 7.94
C GLU A 129 11.49 21.71 7.04
N SER A 130 10.23 21.64 6.59
CA SER A 130 9.74 20.59 5.69
C SER A 130 10.35 20.66 4.28
N ALA A 131 10.73 21.85 3.81
CA ALA A 131 11.37 22.05 2.51
C ALA A 131 12.85 21.63 2.47
N ASN A 132 13.50 21.56 3.65
CA ASN A 132 14.91 21.17 3.79
C ASN A 132 15.09 19.70 4.23
N ASP A 133 14.00 18.97 4.50
CA ASP A 133 14.05 17.53 4.80
C ASP A 133 14.04 16.74 3.49
N ASP A 134 15.20 16.22 3.08
CA ASP A 134 15.37 15.25 1.98
C ASP A 134 14.78 13.86 2.32
N GLY A 135 13.69 13.85 3.11
CA GLY A 135 13.21 12.77 3.96
C GLY A 135 13.52 11.40 3.41
N ARG A 136 14.20 10.55 4.22
CA ARG A 136 14.61 9.18 3.85
C ARG A 136 13.39 8.43 3.32
N GLY A 137 13.23 8.46 2.00
CA GLY A 137 11.95 8.25 1.32
C GLY A 137 11.67 6.78 1.14
N GLY A 138 10.67 6.28 1.84
CA GLY A 138 10.20 4.91 1.66
C GLY A 138 9.02 4.58 2.55
N LEU A 139 8.20 3.62 2.12
CA LEU A 139 7.03 3.12 2.86
C LEU A 139 7.38 2.76 4.31
N MET A 140 8.57 2.17 4.53
CA MET A 140 9.02 1.80 5.86
C MET A 140 9.33 3.01 6.77
N SER A 141 9.82 4.11 6.19
CA SER A 141 10.08 5.35 6.93
C SER A 141 8.76 5.98 7.37
N ALA A 142 7.76 6.01 6.47
CA ALA A 142 6.42 6.50 6.79
C ALA A 142 5.75 5.66 7.90
N VAL A 143 5.84 4.33 7.84
CA VAL A 143 5.31 3.45 8.90
C VAL A 143 6.03 3.70 10.22
N ARG A 144 7.35 3.89 10.21
CA ARG A 144 8.12 4.22 11.42
C ARG A 144 7.69 5.56 12.01
N LEU A 145 7.52 6.59 11.19
CA LEU A 145 7.07 7.91 11.64
C LEU A 145 5.67 7.83 12.29
N LEU A 146 4.72 7.14 11.65
CA LEU A 146 3.39 6.90 12.22
C LEU A 146 3.41 6.08 13.52
N SER A 147 4.43 5.23 13.69
CA SER A 147 4.61 4.41 14.89
C SER A 147 5.26 5.17 16.05
N GLN A 148 5.74 6.39 15.84
CA GLN A 148 6.33 7.20 16.92
C GLN A 148 5.24 7.67 17.90
N PRO A 149 5.43 7.52 19.22
CA PRO A 149 4.46 7.96 20.22
C PRO A 149 4.15 9.46 20.16
N GLU A 150 5.10 10.27 19.70
CA GLU A 150 4.90 11.70 19.47
C GLU A 150 3.93 11.97 18.33
N THR A 151 4.16 11.38 17.15
CA THR A 151 3.26 11.48 15.99
C THR A 151 1.85 11.00 16.33
N GLN A 152 1.72 9.89 17.06
CA GLN A 152 0.42 9.39 17.52
C GLN A 152 -0.31 10.38 18.44
N ARG A 153 0.42 11.03 19.35
CA ARG A 153 -0.16 12.07 20.24
C ARG A 153 -0.61 13.29 19.44
N SER A 154 0.18 13.76 18.48
CA SER A 154 -0.18 14.87 17.60
C SER A 154 -1.40 14.55 16.73
N LEU A 155 -1.47 13.35 16.15
CA LEU A 155 -2.64 12.90 15.39
C LEU A 155 -3.89 12.80 16.28
N LYS A 156 -3.76 12.25 17.50
CA LYS A 156 -4.87 12.20 18.46
C LYS A 156 -5.36 13.59 18.84
N PHE A 157 -4.45 14.54 19.04
CA PHE A 157 -4.80 15.93 19.28
C PHE A 157 -5.58 16.52 18.11
N LEU A 158 -5.09 16.38 16.87
CA LEU A 158 -5.76 16.90 15.67
C LEU A 158 -7.16 16.30 15.49
N LEU A 159 -7.31 15.00 15.69
CA LEU A 159 -8.62 14.33 15.64
C LEU A 159 -9.57 14.86 16.72
N SER A 160 -9.08 15.02 17.95
CA SER A 160 -9.87 15.55 19.08
C SER A 160 -10.25 17.01 18.86
N PHE A 161 -9.35 17.82 18.28
CA PHE A 161 -9.61 19.21 17.91
C PHE A 161 -10.66 19.30 16.79
N ALA A 162 -10.51 18.51 15.73
CA ALA A 162 -11.47 18.47 14.62
C ALA A 162 -12.86 18.01 15.08
N GLU A 163 -12.92 17.03 15.98
CA GLU A 163 -14.19 16.58 16.59
C GLU A 163 -14.84 17.71 17.39
N LYS A 164 -14.08 18.43 18.20
CA LYS A 164 -14.58 19.60 18.94
C LYS A 164 -15.01 20.74 18.02
N LEU A 165 -14.33 20.96 16.91
CA LEU A 165 -14.71 21.97 15.91
C LEU A 165 -16.01 21.60 15.20
N ARG A 166 -16.18 20.33 14.83
CA ARG A 166 -17.40 19.81 14.17
C ARG A 166 -18.61 19.76 15.09
N ASN A 167 -18.39 19.40 16.35
CA ASN A 167 -19.45 19.35 17.37
C ASN A 167 -19.68 20.73 18.01
N GLY A 168 -18.75 21.67 17.81
CA GLY A 168 -18.88 23.08 18.10
C GLY A 168 -19.76 23.74 17.05
N ASP A 169 -21.05 23.41 17.11
CA ASP A 169 -22.09 24.19 16.45
C ASP A 169 -21.90 25.65 16.88
N VAL A 170 -21.71 26.51 15.87
CA VAL A 170 -21.72 27.97 16.01
C VAL A 170 -23.03 28.34 16.70
N ARG A 171 -22.94 28.73 17.97
CA ARG A 171 -23.99 29.45 18.69
C ARG A 171 -23.51 30.85 18.99
#